data_AF-A0A2C9A1A8-F1
#
_entry.id   AF-A0A2C9A1A8-F1
#
_cell.length_a   1.000
_cell.length_b   1.000
_cell.length_c   1.000
_cell.angle_alpha   90.00
_cell.angle_beta   90.00
_cell.angle_gamma   90.00
#
_symmetry.space_group_name_H-M   'P 1'
#
loop_
_entity.id
_entity.type
_entity.pdbx_description
1 polymer ?
#
loop_
_entity_poly.entity_id
_entity_poly.type
_entity_poly.pdbx_seq_one_letter_code
_entity_poly.pdbx_strand_id
1 'polypeptide(L)'
;MKGKILLLTGIGIGYVLGARAGRESYDRIAKAADKFWSSPRVQKQVDTAEDFVKDRAPDVADFFADGAKRVVRQVAGNKTTTKSTRSSTSSK
;
A
#
# COMPACT_ATOMS: atom_id res chain seq x y z
N MET A 1 5.18 -12.98 -11.54
CA MET A 1 5.73 -11.85 -10.73
C MET A 1 4.97 -10.52 -10.85
N LYS A 2 3.89 -10.43 -11.64
CA LYS A 2 3.23 -9.14 -11.96
C LYS A 2 2.43 -8.53 -10.80
N GLY A 3 1.78 -9.37 -9.97
CA GLY A 3 0.97 -8.90 -8.84
C GLY A 3 1.76 -8.23 -7.70
N LYS A 4 2.99 -8.69 -7.43
CA LYS A 4 3.85 -8.10 -6.39
C LYS A 4 4.27 -6.67 -6.73
N ILE A 5 4.59 -6.42 -8.00
CA ILE A 5 4.97 -5.08 -8.49
C ILE A 5 3.78 -4.13 -8.39
N LEU A 6 2.59 -4.58 -8.81
CA LEU A 6 1.38 -3.75 -8.75
C LEU A 6 1.00 -3.38 -7.30
N LEU A 7 1.11 -4.33 -6.37
CA LEU A 7 0.87 -4.08 -4.94
C LEU A 7 1.88 -3.09 -4.34
N LEU A 8 3.18 -3.27 -4.61
CA LEU A 8 4.22 -2.36 -4.11
C LEU A 8 4.04 -0.94 -4.67
N THR A 9 3.72 -0.82 -5.96
CA THR A 9 3.43 0.47 -6.59
C THR A 9 2.19 1.12 -5.98
N GLY A 10 1.12 0.37 -5.75
CA GLY A 10 -0.09 0.88 -5.10
C GLY A 10 0.17 1.40 -3.68
N ILE A 11 0.91 0.64 -2.86
CA ILE A 11 1.29 1.05 -1.50
C ILE A 11 2.20 2.29 -1.55
N GLY A 12 3.20 2.31 -2.44
CA GLY A 12 4.12 3.44 -2.58
C GLY A 12 3.41 4.73 -2.98
N ILE A 13 2.50 4.65 -3.96
CA ILE A 13 1.67 5.78 -4.38
C ILE A 13 0.76 6.24 -3.23
N GLY A 14 0.10 5.32 -2.54
CA GLY A 14 -0.78 5.61 -1.40
C GLY A 14 -0.05 6.29 -0.23
N TYR A 15 1.17 5.84 0.10
CA TYR A 15 1.98 6.46 1.15
C TYR A 15 2.42 7.87 0.79
N VAL A 16 2.81 8.12 -0.47
CA VAL A 16 3.21 9.47 -0.90
C VAL A 16 2.01 10.42 -0.91
N LEU A 17 0.84 9.97 -1.39
CA LEU A 17 -0.39 10.77 -1.35
C LEU A 17 -0.85 11.03 0.09
N GLY A 18 -0.77 10.02 0.97
CA GLY A 18 -1.17 10.13 2.37
C GLY A 18 -0.21 10.95 3.25
N ALA A 19 1.10 10.86 2.99
CA ALA A 19 2.12 11.56 3.79
C ALA A 19 2.46 12.97 3.28
N ARG A 20 2.26 13.26 1.97
CA ARG A 20 2.67 14.52 1.34
C ARG A 20 1.55 15.53 1.10
N ALA A 21 0.28 15.13 1.19
CA ALA A 21 -0.84 16.05 1.04
C ALA A 21 -1.06 16.84 2.35
N GLY A 22 -0.44 18.01 2.47
CA GLY A 22 -0.74 18.96 3.55
C GLY A 22 -2.24 19.33 3.60
N ARG A 23 -2.68 19.88 4.75
CA ARG A 23 -4.10 20.06 5.11
C ARG A 23 -4.99 20.71 4.04
N GLU A 24 -4.52 21.72 3.30
CA GLU A 24 -5.35 22.43 2.30
C GLU A 24 -5.59 21.66 0.99
N SER A 25 -4.65 20.79 0.60
CA SER A 25 -4.75 20.06 -0.68
C SER A 25 -5.45 18.71 -0.54
N TYR A 26 -5.52 18.18 0.69
CA TYR A 26 -6.21 16.94 0.99
C TYR A 26 -7.71 17.06 0.69
N ASP A 27 -8.35 18.17 1.05
CA ASP A 27 -9.80 18.33 0.87
C ASP A 27 -10.25 18.25 -0.60
N ARG A 28 -9.43 18.73 -1.53
CA ARG A 28 -9.75 18.67 -2.97
C ARG A 28 -9.61 17.25 -3.52
N ILE A 29 -8.54 16.56 -3.12
CA ILE A 29 -8.29 15.17 -3.52
C ILE A 29 -9.32 14.25 -2.86
N ALA A 30 -9.63 14.48 -1.58
CA ALA A 30 -10.64 13.75 -0.84
C ALA A 30 -12.03 13.92 -1.46
N LYS A 31 -12.45 15.15 -1.80
CA LYS A 31 -13.73 15.36 -2.51
C LYS A 31 -13.78 14.66 -3.88
N ALA A 32 -12.67 14.62 -4.61
CA ALA A 32 -12.61 13.91 -5.89
C ALA A 32 -12.65 12.39 -5.68
N ALA A 33 -11.94 11.88 -4.68
CA ALA A 33 -11.94 10.48 -4.29
C ALA A 33 -13.33 10.04 -3.81
N ASP A 34 -14.01 10.87 -3.02
CA ASP A 34 -15.36 10.63 -2.51
C ASP A 34 -16.39 10.52 -3.64
N LYS A 35 -16.32 11.40 -4.65
CA LYS A 35 -17.15 11.29 -5.85
C LYS A 35 -16.91 9.98 -6.62
N PHE A 36 -15.66 9.53 -6.69
CA PHE A 36 -15.31 8.28 -7.35
C PHE A 36 -15.78 7.05 -6.54
N TRP A 37 -15.61 7.11 -5.22
CA TRP A 37 -16.04 6.09 -4.27
C TRP A 37 -17.56 5.92 -4.26
N SER A 38 -18.29 7.02 -4.38
CA SER A 38 -19.75 7.06 -4.45
C SER A 38 -20.34 6.53 -5.76
N SER A 39 -19.51 6.13 -6.73
CA SER A 39 -20.02 5.58 -7.99
C SER A 39 -20.58 4.16 -7.79
N PRO A 40 -21.70 3.80 -8.45
CA PRO A 40 -22.34 2.49 -8.27
C PRO A 40 -21.44 1.32 -8.69
N ARG A 41 -20.48 1.56 -9.60
CA ARG A 41 -19.49 0.55 -10.00
C ARG A 41 -18.48 0.25 -8.90
N VAL A 42 -18.10 1.26 -8.11
CA VAL A 42 -17.18 1.08 -6.98
C VAL A 42 -17.93 0.45 -5.82
N GLN A 43 -19.14 0.94 -5.49
CA GLN A 43 -19.98 0.35 -4.44
C GLN A 43 -20.19 -1.16 -4.65
N LYS A 44 -20.59 -1.60 -5.85
CA LYS A 44 -20.77 -3.03 -6.14
C LYS A 44 -19.51 -3.88 -5.89
N GLN A 45 -18.34 -3.33 -6.18
CA GLN A 45 -17.06 -4.01 -5.96
C GLN A 45 -16.67 -4.01 -4.48
N VAL A 46 -17.00 -2.95 -3.75
CA VAL A 46 -16.85 -2.86 -2.30
C VAL A 46 -17.75 -3.89 -1.63
N ASP A 47 -19.03 -3.98 -2.01
CA ASP A 47 -19.97 -4.96 -1.47
C ASP A 47 -19.48 -6.39 -1.69
N THR A 48 -19.04 -6.69 -2.91
CA THR A 48 -18.47 -8.00 -3.25
C THR A 48 -17.26 -8.30 -2.36
N ALA A 49 -16.35 -7.34 -2.20
CA ALA A 49 -15.18 -7.51 -1.34
C ALA A 49 -15.56 -7.66 0.14
N GLU A 50 -16.58 -6.95 0.61
CA GLU A 50 -17.08 -7.04 1.98
C GLU A 50 -17.68 -8.41 2.27
N ASP A 51 -18.43 -8.99 1.33
CA ASP A 51 -18.95 -10.35 1.43
C ASP A 51 -17.81 -11.38 1.52
N PHE A 52 -16.80 -11.27 0.65
CA PHE A 52 -15.60 -12.11 0.72
C PHE A 52 -14.86 -11.97 2.06
N VAL A 53 -14.81 -10.76 2.62
CA VAL A 53 -14.16 -10.50 3.91
C VAL A 53 -14.99 -11.05 5.05
N LYS A 54 -16.32 -10.91 5.04
CA LYS A 54 -17.21 -11.48 6.08
C LYS A 54 -17.08 -13.01 6.14
N ASP A 55 -17.04 -13.65 4.98
CA ASP A 55 -16.89 -15.11 4.88
C ASP A 55 -15.52 -15.61 5.36
N ARG A 56 -14.50 -14.75 5.30
CA ARG A 56 -13.10 -15.08 5.64
C ARG A 56 -12.54 -14.23 6.77
N ALA A 57 -13.41 -13.61 7.57
CA ALA A 57 -13.03 -12.60 8.55
C ALA A 57 -11.88 -13.04 9.49
N PRO A 58 -11.89 -14.26 10.08
CA PRO A 58 -10.78 -14.70 10.90
C PRO A 58 -9.48 -14.91 10.10
N ASP A 59 -9.54 -15.58 8.94
CA ASP A 59 -8.37 -15.84 8.09
C ASP A 59 -7.70 -14.55 7.60
N VAL A 60 -8.52 -13.55 7.27
CA VAL A 60 -8.06 -12.25 6.79
C VAL A 60 -7.37 -11.47 7.90
N ALA A 61 -7.97 -11.44 9.11
CA ALA A 61 -7.38 -10.77 10.26
C ALA A 61 -6.02 -11.38 10.65
N ASP A 62 -5.94 -12.71 10.70
CA ASP A 62 -4.70 -13.42 11.01
C ASP A 62 -3.63 -13.22 9.93
N PHE A 63 -4.02 -13.28 8.64
CA PHE A 63 -3.11 -13.02 7.53
C PHE A 63 -2.55 -11.58 7.55
N PHE A 64 -3.38 -10.59 7.86
CA PHE A 64 -2.94 -9.20 8.02
C PHE A 64 -2.02 -9.03 9.23
N ALA A 65 -2.34 -9.64 10.37
CA ALA A 65 -1.50 -9.57 11.57
C ALA A 65 -0.13 -10.21 11.34
N ASP A 66 -0.08 -11.38 10.70
CA ASP A 66 1.16 -12.07 10.36
C ASP A 66 1.95 -11.34 9.27
N GLY A 67 1.26 -10.81 8.27
CA GLY A 67 1.85 -9.99 7.22
C GLY A 67 2.50 -8.72 7.79
N ALA A 68 1.79 -8.01 8.67
CA ALA A 68 2.29 -6.83 9.35
C ALA A 68 3.49 -7.16 10.25
N LYS A 69 3.41 -8.23 11.06
CA LYS A 69 4.55 -8.69 11.88
C LYS A 69 5.75 -9.06 11.02
N ARG A 70 5.56 -9.72 9.87
CA ARG A 70 6.67 -10.04 8.94
C ARG A 70 7.26 -8.80 8.31
N VAL A 71 6.47 -7.85 7.84
CA VAL A 71 6.98 -6.61 7.24
C VAL A 71 7.74 -5.78 8.28
N VAL A 72 7.21 -5.64 9.49
CA VAL A 72 7.89 -4.93 10.59
C VAL A 72 9.18 -5.64 10.98
N ARG A 73 9.17 -6.98 11.14
CA ARG A 73 10.39 -7.76 11.42
C ARG A 73 11.40 -7.70 10.29
N GLN A 74 10.95 -7.72 9.04
CA GLN A 74 11.81 -7.64 7.88
C GLN A 74 12.42 -6.24 7.77
N VAL A 75 11.66 -5.16 8.01
CA VAL A 75 12.21 -3.80 8.02
C VAL A 75 13.12 -3.55 9.23
N ALA A 76 12.79 -4.10 10.41
CA ALA A 76 13.63 -4.02 11.60
C ALA A 76 14.91 -4.87 11.48
N GLY A 77 14.83 -6.03 10.84
CA GLY A 77 15.95 -6.94 10.58
C GLY A 77 16.79 -6.56 9.36
N ASN A 78 16.24 -5.82 8.39
CA ASN A 78 16.91 -5.41 7.15
C ASN A 78 17.66 -4.07 7.28
N LYS A 79 18.11 -3.71 8.48
CA LYS A 79 19.04 -2.59 8.70
C LYS A 79 20.47 -2.85 8.19
N THR A 80 20.66 -3.78 7.24
CA THR A 80 21.97 -4.22 6.73
C THR A 80 22.05 -4.45 5.20
N THR A 81 21.09 -3.98 4.39
CA THR A 81 21.21 -4.05 2.91
C THR A 81 20.78 -2.75 2.23
N THR A 82 21.35 -1.63 2.65
CA THR A 82 21.40 -0.41 1.82
C THR A 82 22.82 0.12 1.62
N LYS A 83 23.86 -0.60 2.08
CA LYS A 83 25.24 -0.32 1.67
C LYS A 83 25.60 -1.08 0.38
N SER A 84 25.00 -0.68 -0.73
CA SER A 84 25.69 -0.77 -2.03
C SER A 84 25.45 0.54 -2.76
N THR A 85 26.05 1.57 -2.16
CA THR A 85 26.27 2.90 -2.71
C THR A 85 26.97 2.80 -4.07
N ARG A 86 26.52 3.63 -5.00
CA ARG A 86 27.33 4.28 -6.02
C ARG A 86 28.81 4.39 -5.60
N SER A 87 29.73 3.67 -6.26
CA SER A 87 31.12 4.11 -6.48
C SER A 87 31.96 3.02 -7.17
N SER A 88 32.15 3.15 -8.47
CA SER A 88 33.46 2.94 -9.10
C SER A 88 33.50 3.65 -10.45
N THR A 89 33.67 4.97 -10.34
CA THR A 89 34.36 5.81 -11.31
C THR A 89 35.69 5.16 -11.70
N SER A 90 36.01 5.19 -13.00
CA SER A 90 37.36 5.28 -13.58
C SER A 90 38.40 4.16 -13.35
N SER A 91 39.15 3.90 -14.45
CA SER A 91 40.51 3.35 -14.54
C SER A 91 40.63 1.85 -14.88
N LYS A 92 40.75 1.52 -16.17
CA LYS A 92 42.04 1.38 -16.86
C LYS A 92 41.84 1.36 -18.38
#